data_AF-A0A3C0R326-F1
#
_entry.id   AF-A0A3C0R326-F1
#
_cell.length_a   1.000
_cell.length_b   1.000
_cell.length_c   1.000
_cell.angle_alpha   90.00
_cell.angle_beta   90.00
_cell.angle_gamma   90.00
#
_symmetry.space_group_name_H-M   'P 1'
#
loop_
_entity.id
_entity.type
_entity.pdbx_description
1 polymer ?
#
loop_
_entity_poly.entity_id
_entity_poly.type
_entity_poly.pdbx_seq_one_letter_code
_entity_poly.pdbx_strand_id
1 'polypeptide(L)' 'MELAPLDFEKPIFELQRRLQDLKDHSDEHEVDLDSAVEAIEAKIRETRREIYGNLTAWQRVQIAR' A
#
# COMPACT_ATOMS: atom_id res chain seq x y z
N MET A 1 17.56 9.00 -2.69
CA MET A 1 17.22 8.82 -1.27
C MET A 1 16.12 7.78 -1.24
N GLU A 2 16.39 6.59 -0.70
CA GLU A 2 15.31 5.66 -0.36
C GLU A 2 14.49 6.33 0.74
N LEU A 3 13.25 6.69 0.41
CA LEU A 3 12.27 7.14 1.38
C LEU A 3 11.94 5.93 2.24
N ALA A 4 12.57 5.83 3.41
CA ALA A 4 12.15 4.87 4.42
C ALA A 4 10.67 5.16 4.72
N PRO A 5 9.76 4.16 4.57
CA PRO A 5 8.34 4.39 4.78
C PRO A 5 8.11 4.90 6.20
N LEU A 6 7.33 5.96 6.32
CA LEU A 6 6.98 6.52 7.62
C LEU A 6 6.17 5.47 8.40
N ASP A 7 6.22 5.50 9.73
CA ASP A 7 5.59 4.46 10.56
C ASP A 7 4.08 4.31 10.26
N PHE A 8 3.42 5.39 9.89
CA PHE A 8 2.00 5.39 9.52
C PHE A 8 1.73 4.91 8.08
N GLU A 9 2.76 4.82 7.23
CA GLU A 9 2.67 4.28 5.87
C GLU A 9 2.96 2.78 5.81
N LYS A 10 3.49 2.19 6.90
CA LYS A 10 3.73 0.73 7.02
C LYS A 10 2.53 -0.12 6.56
N PRO A 11 1.27 0.17 6.96
CA PRO A 11 0.12 -0.63 6.53
C PRO A 11 -0.09 -0.60 5.01
N ILE A 12 0.18 0.55 4.37
CA ILE A 12 0.09 0.69 2.90
C ILE A 12 1.19 -0.13 2.24
N PHE A 13 2.41 -0.05 2.78
CA PHE A 13 3.57 -0.74 2.24
C PHE A 13 3.43 -2.27 2.33
N GLU A 14 2.88 -2.77 3.44
CA GLU A 14 2.57 -4.20 3.59
C GLU A 14 1.53 -4.68 2.57
N LEU A 15 0.48 -3.90 2.35
CA LEU A 15 -0.54 -4.22 1.34
C LEU A 15 0.05 -4.16 -0.09
N GLN A 16 0.91 -3.19 -0.39
CA GLN A 16 1.60 -3.08 -1.67
C GLN A 16 2.55 -4.26 -1.91
N ARG A 17 3.27 -4.70 -0.87
CA ARG A 17 4.13 -5.89 -0.99
C ARG A 17 3.31 -7.13 -1.30
N ARG A 18 2.18 -7.31 -0.59
CA ARG A 18 1.28 -8.43 -0.83
C ARG A 18 0.63 -8.37 -2.23
N LEU A 19 0.34 -7.18 -2.73
CA LEU A 19 -0.13 -6.97 -4.10
C LEU A 19 0.94 -7.39 -5.11
N GLN A 20 2.19 -7.02 -4.88
CA GLN A 20 3.30 -7.41 -5.75
C GLN A 20 3.47 -8.93 -5.75
N ASP A 21 3.49 -9.55 -4.57
CA ASP A 21 3.60 -11.01 -4.43
C ASP A 21 2.49 -11.76 -5.20
N LEU A 22 1.25 -11.22 -5.18
CA LEU A 22 0.12 -11.76 -5.93
C LEU A 22 0.26 -11.58 -7.44
N LYS A 23 0.74 -10.42 -7.90
CA LYS A 23 0.98 -10.17 -9.32
C LYS A 23 2.09 -11.08 -9.85
N ASP A 24 3.18 -11.20 -9.10
CA ASP A 24 4.30 -12.07 -9.45
C ASP A 24 3.85 -13.55 -9.55
N HIS A 25 3.01 -14.02 -8.63
CA HIS A 25 2.44 -15.38 -8.70
C HIS A 25 1.42 -15.56 -9.82
N SER A 26 0.63 -14.54 -10.14
CA SER A 26 -0.36 -14.59 -11.24
C SER A 26 0.35 -14.76 -12.58
N ASP A 27 1.43 -13.99 -12.78
CA ASP A 27 2.28 -14.06 -13.98
C ASP A 27 3.02 -15.40 -14.07
N GLU A 28 3.49 -15.96 -12.96
CA GLU A 28 4.25 -17.22 -12.94
C GLU A 28 3.37 -18.48 -13.14
N HIS A 29 2.11 -18.45 -12.67
CA HIS A 29 1.25 -19.63 -12.67
C HIS A 29 0.08 -19.58 -13.67
N GLU A 30 -0.04 -18.51 -14.47
CA GLU A 30 -1.18 -18.24 -15.37
C GLU A 30 -2.54 -18.36 -14.64
N VAL A 31 -2.56 -18.03 -13.34
CA VAL A 31 -3.76 -18.09 -12.52
C VAL A 31 -4.42 -16.72 -12.54
N ASP A 32 -5.72 -16.70 -12.83
CA ASP A 32 -6.55 -15.50 -12.76
C ASP A 32 -6.73 -15.06 -11.30
N LEU A 33 -5.84 -14.15 -10.89
CA LEU A 33 -5.85 -13.50 -9.58
C LEU A 33 -6.33 -12.04 -9.71
N ASP A 34 -6.89 -11.64 -10.85
CA ASP A 34 -7.28 -10.25 -11.12
C ASP A 34 -8.28 -9.74 -10.08
N SER A 35 -9.26 -10.57 -9.72
CA SER A 35 -10.24 -10.24 -8.67
C SER A 35 -9.60 -10.02 -7.28
N ALA A 36 -8.55 -10.77 -6.95
CA ALA A 36 -7.82 -10.60 -5.69
C ALA A 36 -6.90 -9.37 -5.72
N VAL A 37 -6.26 -9.13 -6.86
CA VAL A 37 -5.46 -7.93 -7.15
C VAL A 37 -6.31 -6.67 -7.01
N GLU A 38 -7.47 -6.63 -7.64
CA GLU A 38 -8.42 -5.50 -7.56
C GLU A 38 -8.89 -5.26 -6.11
N ALA A 39 -9.17 -6.32 -5.35
CA ALA A 39 -9.57 -6.21 -3.96
C ALA A 39 -8.46 -5.61 -3.08
N ILE A 40 -7.20 -6.02 -3.26
CA ILE A 40 -6.07 -5.44 -2.53
C ILE A 40 -5.79 -4.01 -2.97
N GLU A 41 -5.88 -3.69 -4.27
CA GLU A 41 -5.73 -2.32 -4.74
C GLU A 41 -6.81 -1.39 -4.17
N ALA A 42 -8.05 -1.85 -4.08
CA ALA A 42 -9.12 -1.12 -3.42
C ALA A 42 -8.81 -0.87 -1.94
N LYS A 43 -8.34 -1.90 -1.23
CA LYS A 43 -7.90 -1.81 0.17
C LYS A 43 -6.78 -0.78 0.35
N ILE A 44 -5.76 -0.81 -0.51
CA ILE A 44 -4.64 0.14 -0.51
C ILE A 44 -5.16 1.57 -0.66
N ARG A 45 -6.07 1.81 -1.62
CA ARG A 45 -6.65 3.15 -1.84
C ARG A 45 -7.42 3.65 -0.63
N GLU A 46 -8.22 2.79 -0.01
CA GLU A 46 -8.99 3.12 1.19
C GLU A 46 -8.07 3.42 2.39
N THR A 47 -7.16 2.50 2.71
CA THR A 47 -6.19 2.67 3.80
C THR A 47 -5.32 3.90 3.59
N ARG A 48 -4.89 4.17 2.36
CA ARG A 48 -4.20 5.42 2.00
C ARG A 48 -5.07 6.64 2.31
N ARG A 49 -6.32 6.66 1.87
CA ARG A 49 -7.22 7.78 2.12
C ARG A 49 -7.45 8.01 3.62
N GLU A 50 -7.60 6.93 4.40
CA GLU A 50 -7.76 7.02 5.86
C GLU A 50 -6.51 7.56 6.54
N ILE A 51 -5.33 7.06 6.19
CA ILE A 51 -4.06 7.51 6.76
C ILE A 51 -3.79 8.98 6.43
N TYR A 52 -3.79 9.34 5.14
CA TYR A 52 -3.53 10.72 4.73
C TYR A 52 -4.66 11.69 5.12
N GLY A 53 -5.89 11.18 5.29
CA GLY A 53 -7.03 11.95 5.76
C GLY A 53 -7.01 12.23 7.27
N ASN A 54 -6.47 11.30 8.07
CA ASN A 54 -6.41 11.39 9.52
C ASN A 54 -5.01 11.70 10.07
N LEU A 55 -4.13 12.27 9.24
CA LEU A 55 -2.78 12.64 9.69
C LEU A 55 -2.85 13.63 10.85
N THR A 56 -2.10 13.34 11.89
CA THR A 56 -1.79 14.29 12.96
C THR A 56 -0.91 15.41 12.43
N ALA A 57 -0.89 16.55 13.15
CA ALA A 57 -0.02 17.68 12.81
C ALA A 57 1.46 17.26 12.70
N TRP A 58 1.91 16.36 13.58
CA TRP A 58 3.27 15.84 13.55
C TRP A 58 3.55 14.96 12.33
N GLN A 59 2.64 14.07 11.95
CA GLN A 59 2.79 13.23 10.75
C GLN A 59 2.84 14.07 9.47
N ARG A 60 2.08 15.17 9.38
CA ARG A 60 2.19 16.12 8.26
C ARG A 60 3.58 16.76 8.16
N VAL A 61 4.19 17.09 9.30
CA VAL A 61 5.57 17.61 9.35
C VAL A 61 6.58 16.54 8.92
N GLN A 62 6.36 15.27 9.28
CA GLN A 62 7.21 14.16 8.84
C GLN A 62 7.22 13.96 7.31
N ILE A 63 6.12 14.27 6.61
CA ILE A 63 6.03 14.17 5.14
C ILE A 63 6.74 15.32 4.44
N ALA A 64 6.70 16.52 5.03
CA ALA A 64 7.25 17.73 4.42
C ALA A 64 8.79 17.85 4.54
N ARG A 65 9.42 16.91 5.24
CA ARG A 65 10.84 16.93 5.59
C ARG A 65 11.63 16.01 4.68
#